data_AF-A0A959LDX4-F1
#
_entry.id   AF-A0A959LDX4-F1
#
_cell.length_a   1.000
_cell.length_b   1.000
_cell.length_c   1.000
_cell.angle_alpha   90.00
_cell.angle_beta   90.00
_cell.angle_gamma   90.00
#
_symmetry.space_group_name_H-M   'P 1'
#
loop_
_entity.id
_entity.type
_entity.pdbx_description
1 polymer ?
#
loop_
_entity_poly.entity_id
_entity_poly.type
_entity_poly.pdbx_seq_one_letter_code
_entity_poly.pdbx_strand_id
1 'polypeptide(L)'
;MKFLITIWCFLSLAILVFPAQGQDVDLDAKSKIPVSWEDSLSAAGNRLQNGEDARQRRQASNEISSLLRQVLSQKGSWDLAFDMIPQVSVLTPKDESFRIFTWQLFLDPDHYQHSGLVQWKKDPTHVVLLNDRSDEYLRPESTIGSPDHWYGAVYYGIRECKLNRQPYWLLFGYDGHSATSQRKIIDVLAVDDQGTLTFGAPVFHFDDDARPREPIHRLVMDYAIGSRVRVRYDEHYKMILYDHLIPFADDRSGLGLVNIPDGTYEGFIYKKGLWQHIEKVFHKVMDEAPVDFPVLDGRKKKDIFGQ
;
A
#
# COMPACT_ATOMS: atom_id res chain seq x y z
N MET A 1 -57.91 51.20 64.69
CA MET A 1 -57.25 50.68 63.47
C MET A 1 -56.27 49.59 63.90
N LYS A 2 -56.59 48.35 63.49
CA LYS A 2 -55.80 47.11 63.30
C LYS A 2 -54.58 46.81 64.19
N PHE A 3 -54.74 45.74 64.97
CA PHE A 3 -53.71 44.92 65.62
C PHE A 3 -52.73 44.31 64.60
N LEU A 4 -51.43 44.30 64.93
CA LEU A 4 -50.39 43.52 64.26
C LEU A 4 -50.19 42.20 65.03
N ILE A 5 -50.47 41.08 64.38
CA ILE A 5 -50.13 39.73 64.84
C ILE A 5 -48.97 39.26 63.95
N THR A 6 -47.81 39.01 64.56
CA THR A 6 -46.63 38.47 63.89
C THR A 6 -46.69 36.94 63.98
N ILE A 7 -46.95 36.27 62.87
CA ILE A 7 -46.90 34.81 62.76
C ILE A 7 -45.54 34.43 62.17
N TRP A 8 -44.73 33.73 62.96
CA TRP A 8 -43.54 33.02 62.49
C TRP A 8 -43.98 31.67 61.92
N CYS A 9 -43.96 31.52 60.60
CA CYS A 9 -44.04 30.21 59.95
C CYS A 9 -42.62 29.69 59.69
N PHE A 10 -42.21 28.70 60.49
CA PHE A 10 -41.09 27.81 60.19
C PHE A 10 -41.45 27.00 58.93
N LEU A 11 -40.73 27.23 57.82
CA LEU A 11 -40.78 26.37 56.65
C LEU A 11 -39.62 25.37 56.73
N SER A 12 -39.94 24.12 57.05
CA SER A 12 -39.02 22.98 57.03
C SER A 12 -38.62 22.66 55.58
N LEU A 13 -37.33 22.81 55.28
CA LEU A 13 -36.74 22.38 54.02
C LEU A 13 -36.54 20.86 54.05
N ALA A 14 -37.48 20.10 53.49
CA ALA A 14 -37.31 18.67 53.26
C ALA A 14 -36.38 18.45 52.06
N ILE A 15 -35.13 18.04 52.32
CA ILE A 15 -34.19 17.62 51.29
C ILE A 15 -34.60 16.20 50.86
N LEU A 16 -35.20 16.08 49.68
CA LEU A 16 -35.42 14.80 49.01
C LEU A 16 -34.08 14.29 48.47
N VAL A 17 -33.50 13.32 49.17
CA VAL A 17 -32.37 12.53 48.66
C VAL A 17 -32.94 11.49 47.69
N PHE A 18 -32.75 11.72 46.38
CA PHE A 18 -32.96 10.68 45.39
C PHE A 18 -31.76 9.72 45.43
N PRO A 19 -31.98 8.39 45.51
CA PRO A 19 -30.88 7.45 45.33
C PRO A 19 -30.43 7.53 43.87
N ALA A 20 -29.19 7.98 43.65
CA ALA A 20 -28.52 7.84 42.38
C ALA A 20 -28.32 6.33 42.15
N GLN A 21 -29.15 5.74 41.29
CA GLN A 21 -28.84 4.44 40.71
C GLN A 21 -27.61 4.66 39.82
N GLY A 22 -26.44 4.26 40.33
CA GLY A 22 -25.27 4.07 39.51
C GLY A 22 -25.59 3.01 38.46
N GLN A 23 -25.69 3.42 37.21
CA GLN A 23 -25.52 2.51 36.10
C GLN A 23 -24.04 2.17 36.06
N ASP A 24 -23.70 0.92 36.38
CA ASP A 24 -22.43 0.34 35.98
C ASP A 24 -22.33 0.51 34.46
N VAL A 25 -21.44 1.40 34.03
CA VAL A 25 -21.11 1.58 32.62
C VAL A 25 -20.30 0.35 32.24
N ASP A 26 -20.97 -0.57 31.54
CA ASP A 26 -20.34 -1.69 30.88
C ASP A 26 -19.26 -1.17 29.91
N LEU A 27 -18.00 -1.35 30.29
CA LEU A 27 -16.82 -0.90 29.55
C LEU A 27 -16.53 -1.75 28.31
N ASP A 28 -17.36 -2.76 28.01
CA ASP A 28 -17.21 -3.65 26.85
C ASP A 28 -18.13 -3.33 25.67
N ALA A 29 -18.66 -2.11 25.59
CA ALA A 29 -19.28 -1.60 24.37
C ALA A 29 -18.21 -1.23 23.32
N LYS A 30 -17.45 -2.22 22.81
CA LYS A 30 -16.86 -2.12 21.48
C LYS A 30 -18.01 -1.80 20.53
N SER A 31 -17.98 -0.61 19.94
CA SER A 31 -18.99 -0.14 19.00
C SER A 31 -19.18 -1.18 17.90
N LYS A 32 -20.24 -1.99 18.00
CA LYS A 32 -20.61 -2.96 16.96
C LYS A 32 -21.11 -2.18 15.75
N ILE A 33 -20.19 -1.78 14.91
CA ILE A 33 -20.50 -1.42 13.53
C ILE A 33 -21.09 -2.70 12.91
N PRO A 34 -22.35 -2.69 12.43
CA PRO A 34 -23.06 -3.91 12.09
C PRO A 34 -22.36 -4.66 10.94
N VAL A 35 -22.35 -6.00 11.04
CA VAL A 35 -21.79 -7.02 10.11
C VAL A 35 -22.17 -6.81 8.62
N SER A 36 -23.13 -5.92 8.32
CA SER A 36 -23.63 -5.66 6.96
C SER A 36 -22.61 -5.09 5.97
N TRP A 37 -21.59 -4.37 6.44
CA TRP A 37 -20.62 -3.73 5.53
C TRP A 37 -19.58 -4.71 4.98
N GLU A 38 -19.22 -5.74 5.75
CA GLU A 38 -18.24 -6.77 5.36
C GLU A 38 -18.78 -7.59 4.19
N ASP A 39 -20.03 -8.06 4.30
CA ASP A 39 -20.71 -8.80 3.24
C ASP A 39 -20.88 -7.97 1.98
N SER A 40 -21.22 -6.69 2.14
CA SER A 40 -21.42 -5.77 1.01
C SER A 40 -20.09 -5.45 0.31
N LEU A 41 -19.02 -5.21 1.07
CA LEU A 41 -17.69 -5.03 0.50
C LEU A 41 -17.17 -6.29 -0.19
N SER A 42 -17.40 -7.47 0.39
CA SER A 42 -17.03 -8.75 -0.23
C SER A 42 -17.80 -9.00 -1.54
N ALA A 43 -19.12 -8.75 -1.54
CA ALA A 43 -19.94 -8.85 -2.74
C ALA A 43 -19.52 -7.84 -3.82
N ALA A 44 -19.15 -6.62 -3.44
CA ALA A 44 -18.60 -5.63 -4.37
C ALA A 44 -17.21 -6.05 -4.89
N GLY A 45 -16.31 -6.54 -4.03
CA GLY A 45 -14.99 -7.06 -4.41
C GLY A 45 -15.08 -8.21 -5.43
N ASN A 46 -16.02 -9.14 -5.25
CA ASN A 46 -16.27 -10.20 -6.22
C ASN A 46 -16.74 -9.68 -7.58
N ARG A 47 -17.60 -8.64 -7.61
CA ARG A 47 -18.04 -8.00 -8.86
C ARG A 47 -16.95 -7.14 -9.50
N LEU A 48 -16.06 -6.54 -8.70
CA LEU A 48 -14.90 -5.80 -9.21
C LEU A 48 -13.98 -6.74 -10.02
N GLN A 49 -13.75 -7.96 -9.51
CA GLN A 49 -12.88 -8.94 -10.15
C GLN A 49 -13.57 -9.67 -11.32
N ASN A 50 -14.82 -10.08 -11.15
CA ASN A 50 -15.49 -11.03 -12.05
C ASN A 50 -16.62 -10.41 -12.89
N GLY A 51 -16.86 -9.10 -12.79
CA GLY A 51 -17.89 -8.42 -13.57
C GLY A 51 -17.64 -8.59 -15.07
N GLU A 52 -18.70 -8.90 -15.82
CA GLU A 52 -18.62 -9.28 -17.25
C GLU A 52 -18.05 -8.15 -18.12
N ASP A 53 -18.37 -6.90 -17.76
CA ASP A 53 -17.97 -5.71 -18.51
C ASP A 53 -17.38 -4.63 -17.59
N ALA A 54 -16.73 -3.64 -18.21
CA ALA A 54 -16.09 -2.53 -17.50
C ALA A 54 -17.09 -1.67 -16.70
N ARG A 55 -18.37 -1.61 -17.10
CA ARG A 55 -19.40 -0.84 -16.38
C ARG A 55 -19.73 -1.51 -15.05
N GLN A 56 -19.92 -2.83 -15.03
CA GLN A 56 -20.17 -3.60 -13.81
C GLN A 56 -18.99 -3.49 -12.84
N ARG A 57 -17.75 -3.65 -13.34
CA ARG A 57 -16.54 -3.52 -12.52
C ARG A 57 -16.38 -2.10 -11.97
N ARG A 58 -16.65 -1.07 -12.77
CA ARG A 58 -16.62 0.33 -12.32
C ARG A 58 -17.69 0.62 -11.26
N GLN A 59 -18.90 0.12 -11.44
CA GLN A 59 -19.95 0.25 -10.42
C GLN A 59 -19.53 -0.40 -9.10
N ALA A 60 -18.92 -1.58 -9.16
CA ALA A 60 -18.38 -2.26 -7.98
C ALA A 60 -17.24 -1.47 -7.31
N SER A 61 -16.32 -0.90 -8.09
CA SER A 61 -15.25 -0.01 -7.58
C SER A 61 -15.83 1.20 -6.83
N ASN A 62 -16.86 1.85 -7.41
CA ASN A 62 -17.55 2.98 -6.79
C ASN A 62 -18.27 2.58 -5.51
N GLU A 63 -18.88 1.39 -5.48
CA GLU A 63 -19.54 0.83 -4.31
C GLU A 63 -18.54 0.57 -3.17
N ILE A 64 -17.36 -0.02 -3.48
CA ILE A 64 -16.26 -0.20 -2.53
C ILE A 64 -15.84 1.15 -1.95
N SER A 65 -15.60 2.16 -2.79
CA SER A 65 -15.21 3.51 -2.35
C SER A 65 -16.26 4.13 -1.43
N SER A 66 -17.54 4.03 -1.80
CA SER A 66 -18.65 4.55 -1.00
C SER A 66 -18.79 3.85 0.34
N LEU A 67 -18.75 2.51 0.36
CA LEU A 67 -18.85 1.71 1.57
C LEU A 67 -17.67 1.97 2.51
N LEU A 68 -16.44 1.96 1.99
CA LEU A 68 -15.25 2.24 2.79
C LEU A 68 -15.32 3.65 3.37
N ARG A 69 -15.70 4.67 2.59
CA ARG A 69 -15.89 6.02 3.14
C ARG A 69 -16.92 6.03 4.27
N GLN A 70 -18.06 5.39 4.07
CA GLN A 70 -19.11 5.33 5.09
C GLN A 70 -18.65 4.65 6.38
N VAL A 71 -17.90 3.55 6.27
CA VAL A 71 -17.40 2.78 7.42
C VAL A 71 -16.27 3.53 8.12
N LEU A 72 -15.29 4.01 7.36
CA LEU A 72 -14.09 4.67 7.90
C LEU A 72 -14.42 6.02 8.54
N SER A 73 -15.47 6.73 8.08
CA SER A 73 -15.91 7.98 8.70
C SER A 73 -16.65 7.81 10.04
N GLN A 74 -16.86 6.58 10.53
CA GLN A 74 -17.51 6.34 11.82
C GLN A 74 -16.53 6.43 13.00
N LYS A 75 -17.04 6.83 14.16
CA LYS A 75 -16.26 6.82 15.40
C LYS A 75 -15.90 5.36 15.77
N GLY A 76 -14.63 5.11 16.08
CA GLY A 76 -14.13 3.76 16.39
C GLY A 76 -13.77 2.91 15.16
N SER A 77 -13.85 3.46 13.93
CA SER A 77 -13.52 2.75 12.70
C SER A 77 -12.05 2.32 12.58
N TRP A 78 -11.14 2.97 13.32
CA TRP A 78 -9.72 2.61 13.36
C TRP A 78 -9.50 1.16 13.81
N ASP A 79 -10.29 0.70 14.78
CA ASP A 79 -10.13 -0.63 15.38
C ASP A 79 -10.80 -1.75 14.56
N LEU A 80 -11.46 -1.41 13.44
CA LEU A 80 -12.02 -2.39 12.51
C LEU A 80 -10.91 -3.09 11.71
N ALA A 81 -11.04 -4.40 11.54
CA ALA A 81 -10.20 -5.20 10.66
C ALA A 81 -10.84 -5.31 9.26
N PHE A 82 -10.03 -5.42 8.21
CA PHE A 82 -10.48 -5.48 6.81
C PHE A 82 -9.96 -6.74 6.10
N ASP A 83 -9.69 -7.80 6.86
CA ASP A 83 -9.02 -9.02 6.39
C ASP A 83 -9.84 -9.83 5.38
N MET A 84 -11.14 -9.54 5.26
CA MET A 84 -12.10 -10.33 4.48
C MET A 84 -12.22 -9.94 3.00
N ILE A 85 -11.44 -8.98 2.50
CA ILE A 85 -11.60 -8.43 1.13
C ILE A 85 -10.28 -8.60 0.35
N PRO A 86 -10.06 -9.73 -0.33
CA PRO A 86 -8.79 -9.98 -1.03
C PRO A 86 -8.54 -9.02 -2.20
N GLN A 87 -9.57 -8.34 -2.72
CA GLN A 87 -9.45 -7.38 -3.83
C GLN A 87 -9.02 -5.98 -3.39
N VAL A 88 -9.03 -5.69 -2.09
CA VAL A 88 -8.60 -4.39 -1.54
C VAL A 88 -7.37 -4.64 -0.69
N SER A 89 -6.24 -4.07 -1.09
CA SER A 89 -5.06 -4.07 -0.24
C SER A 89 -5.23 -3.05 0.89
N VAL A 90 -4.92 -3.46 2.11
CA VAL A 90 -4.94 -2.61 3.30
C VAL A 90 -3.59 -2.69 3.99
N LEU A 91 -2.86 -1.57 4.02
CA LEU A 91 -1.54 -1.52 4.65
C LEU A 91 -1.51 -0.53 5.81
N THR A 92 -0.89 -0.94 6.90
CA THR A 92 -0.65 -0.13 8.11
C THR A 92 0.87 -0.10 8.36
N PRO A 93 1.51 1.07 8.50
CA PRO A 93 2.91 1.15 8.87
C PRO A 93 3.14 0.73 10.33
N LYS A 94 4.41 0.47 10.69
CA LYS A 94 4.79 -0.03 12.03
C LYS A 94 4.46 0.95 13.16
N ASP A 95 4.44 2.25 12.87
CA ASP A 95 4.06 3.31 13.81
C ASP A 95 2.55 3.53 13.91
N GLU A 96 1.74 2.77 13.15
CA GLU A 96 0.28 2.83 13.14
C GLU A 96 -0.27 4.24 12.85
N SER A 97 0.48 5.10 12.16
CA SER A 97 0.10 6.50 11.95
C SER A 97 -1.14 6.65 11.06
N PHE A 98 -1.28 5.78 10.05
CA PHE A 98 -2.40 5.75 9.10
C PHE A 98 -2.64 4.33 8.58
N ARG A 99 -3.71 4.14 7.82
CA ARG A 99 -3.90 2.98 6.96
C ARG A 99 -4.20 3.44 5.56
N ILE A 100 -3.64 2.75 4.58
CA ILE A 100 -3.89 3.01 3.16
C ILE A 100 -4.61 1.80 2.55
N PHE A 101 -5.70 2.10 1.85
CA PHE A 101 -6.53 1.14 1.13
C PHE A 101 -6.32 1.39 -0.36
N THR A 102 -6.03 0.35 -1.14
CA THR A 102 -5.86 0.49 -2.59
C THR A 102 -6.39 -0.73 -3.33
N TRP A 103 -7.06 -0.50 -4.46
CA TRP A 103 -7.53 -1.55 -5.36
C TRP A 103 -7.43 -1.11 -6.82
N GLN A 104 -7.47 -2.09 -7.72
CA GLN A 104 -7.36 -1.89 -9.16
C GLN A 104 -8.68 -2.22 -9.85
N LEU A 105 -9.06 -1.37 -10.80
CA LEU A 105 -10.16 -1.52 -11.72
C LEU A 105 -9.60 -1.81 -13.12
N PHE A 106 -9.85 -3.02 -13.61
CA PHE A 106 -9.59 -3.37 -15.01
C PHE A 106 -10.69 -2.78 -15.91
N LEU A 107 -10.34 -1.89 -16.84
CA LEU A 107 -11.28 -1.40 -17.84
C LEU A 107 -11.19 -2.26 -19.10
N ASP A 108 -10.01 -2.32 -19.68
CA ASP A 108 -9.66 -3.09 -20.88
C ASP A 108 -8.15 -3.41 -20.85
N PRO A 109 -7.62 -4.23 -21.77
CA PRO A 109 -6.23 -4.69 -21.73
C PRO A 109 -5.19 -3.57 -21.58
N ASP A 110 -5.44 -2.38 -22.10
CA ASP A 110 -4.48 -1.27 -22.09
C ASP A 110 -4.82 -0.18 -21.07
N HIS A 111 -5.93 -0.33 -20.33
CA HIS A 111 -6.39 0.68 -19.39
C HIS A 111 -6.78 0.05 -18.05
N TYR A 112 -6.01 0.43 -17.03
CA TYR A 112 -6.30 0.17 -15.64
C TYR A 112 -6.55 1.51 -14.93
N GLN A 113 -7.45 1.50 -13.96
CA GLN A 113 -7.62 2.61 -13.03
C GLN A 113 -7.45 2.10 -11.62
N HIS A 114 -6.97 2.95 -10.74
CA HIS A 114 -6.79 2.67 -9.34
C HIS A 114 -7.71 3.53 -8.52
N SER A 115 -7.95 3.10 -7.30
CA SER A 115 -8.63 3.90 -6.32
C SER A 115 -8.02 3.61 -4.97
N GLY A 116 -7.99 4.63 -4.13
CA GLY A 116 -7.44 4.47 -2.80
C GLY A 116 -7.99 5.46 -1.80
N LEU A 117 -7.76 5.14 -0.54
CA LEU A 117 -8.19 5.89 0.63
C LEU A 117 -7.07 5.88 1.65
N VAL A 118 -6.86 7.00 2.34
CA VAL A 118 -5.99 7.07 3.52
C VAL A 118 -6.82 7.48 4.73
N GLN A 119 -6.71 6.70 5.81
CA GLN A 119 -7.30 7.01 7.10
C GLN A 119 -6.18 7.28 8.11
N TRP A 120 -6.17 8.46 8.72
CA TRP A 120 -5.21 8.78 9.79
C TRP A 120 -5.70 8.27 11.15
N LYS A 121 -4.81 7.74 11.99
CA LYS A 121 -5.18 7.30 13.35
C LYS A 121 -5.60 8.46 14.26
N LYS A 122 -4.98 9.63 14.06
CA LYS A 122 -5.25 10.83 14.88
C LYS A 122 -6.60 11.47 14.57
N ASP A 123 -7.08 11.32 13.34
CA ASP A 123 -8.40 11.77 12.90
C ASP A 123 -9.04 10.71 11.99
N PRO A 124 -9.51 9.58 12.55
CA PRO A 124 -9.99 8.45 11.76
C PRO A 124 -11.23 8.79 10.93
N THR A 125 -11.98 9.80 11.34
CA THR A 125 -13.21 10.21 10.66
C THR A 125 -12.97 11.05 9.41
N HIS A 126 -11.76 11.62 9.27
CA HIS A 126 -11.36 12.36 8.08
C HIS A 126 -10.60 11.46 7.11
N VAL A 127 -11.35 10.86 6.18
CA VAL A 127 -10.80 9.97 5.15
C VAL A 127 -10.37 10.76 3.93
N VAL A 128 -9.10 10.64 3.56
CA VAL A 128 -8.52 11.24 2.36
C VAL A 128 -8.75 10.31 1.17
N LEU A 129 -9.34 10.83 0.09
CA LEU A 129 -9.43 10.08 -1.17
C LEU A 129 -8.13 10.19 -1.96
N LEU A 130 -7.79 9.11 -2.67
CA LEU A 130 -6.75 9.12 -3.69
C LEU A 130 -7.41 9.02 -5.08
N ASN A 131 -7.25 10.07 -5.87
CA ASN A 131 -7.75 10.18 -7.24
C ASN A 131 -6.62 9.82 -8.20
N ASP A 132 -6.78 8.68 -8.87
CA ASP A 132 -5.84 8.21 -9.88
C ASP A 132 -5.80 9.16 -11.08
N ARG A 133 -4.59 9.63 -11.39
CA ARG A 133 -4.23 10.49 -12.51
C ARG A 133 -3.05 9.93 -13.30
N SER A 134 -2.75 8.62 -13.23
CA SER A 134 -1.68 7.92 -13.96
C SER A 134 -1.53 8.40 -15.41
N ASP A 135 -2.64 8.50 -16.14
CA ASP A 135 -2.68 8.95 -17.54
C ASP A 135 -2.13 10.38 -17.77
N GLU A 136 -2.13 11.22 -16.74
CA GLU A 136 -1.62 12.60 -16.77
C GLU A 136 -0.11 12.67 -16.48
N TYR A 137 0.51 11.58 -16.00
CA TYR A 137 1.94 11.51 -15.70
C TYR A 137 2.77 11.19 -16.95
N LEU A 138 3.31 12.21 -17.62
CA LEU A 138 4.26 12.02 -18.72
C LEU A 138 5.58 11.37 -18.27
N ARG A 139 6.08 11.77 -17.10
CA ARG A 139 7.30 11.22 -16.48
C ARG A 139 7.01 10.94 -15.01
N PRO A 140 6.47 9.76 -14.67
CA PRO A 140 6.10 9.41 -13.30
C PRO A 140 7.23 9.62 -12.30
N GLU A 141 8.46 9.29 -12.69
CA GLU A 141 9.63 9.36 -11.81
C GLU A 141 10.04 10.79 -11.42
N SER A 142 9.63 11.81 -12.18
CA SER A 142 9.99 13.22 -11.97
C SER A 142 8.84 14.09 -11.42
N THR A 143 7.71 13.50 -11.04
CA THR A 143 6.51 14.26 -10.67
C THR A 143 6.09 14.00 -9.23
N ILE A 144 5.89 15.04 -8.44
CA ILE A 144 5.28 14.93 -7.11
C ILE A 144 3.77 14.81 -7.27
N GLY A 145 3.17 13.85 -6.56
CA GLY A 145 1.72 13.64 -6.52
C GLY A 145 1.09 14.21 -5.26
N SER A 146 -0.21 14.47 -5.36
CA SER A 146 -1.09 14.80 -4.24
C SER A 146 -2.20 13.76 -4.15
N PRO A 147 -3.08 13.80 -3.14
CA PRO A 147 -4.25 12.92 -3.10
C PRO A 147 -5.16 13.10 -4.33
N ASP A 148 -5.26 14.31 -4.88
CA ASP A 148 -6.08 14.62 -6.06
C ASP A 148 -5.37 14.37 -7.40
N HIS A 149 -4.05 14.19 -7.36
CA HIS A 149 -3.22 13.88 -8.51
C HIS A 149 -2.28 12.74 -8.13
N TRP A 150 -2.84 11.57 -7.79
CA TRP A 150 -2.10 10.40 -7.36
C TRP A 150 -1.78 9.52 -8.57
N TYR A 151 -0.56 8.95 -8.66
CA TYR A 151 -0.19 8.11 -9.81
C TYR A 151 -1.05 6.84 -9.91
N GLY A 152 -1.52 6.27 -8.80
CA GLY A 152 -2.33 5.05 -8.84
C GLY A 152 -1.50 3.77 -8.82
N ALA A 153 -1.67 2.97 -7.77
CA ALA A 153 -1.10 1.62 -7.69
C ALA A 153 -1.83 0.82 -6.60
N VAL A 154 -1.81 -0.51 -6.69
CA VAL A 154 -2.15 -1.38 -5.57
C VAL A 154 -0.91 -1.64 -4.75
N TYR A 155 -0.86 -1.11 -3.52
CA TYR A 155 0.30 -1.26 -2.66
C TYR A 155 0.26 -2.60 -1.93
N TYR A 156 1.32 -3.39 -1.98
CA TYR A 156 1.45 -4.69 -1.29
C TYR A 156 2.52 -4.68 -0.18
N GLY A 157 3.26 -3.59 -0.02
CA GLY A 157 4.25 -3.45 1.05
C GLY A 157 4.42 -2.00 1.47
N ILE A 158 4.75 -1.79 2.75
CA ILE A 158 5.01 -0.48 3.33
C ILE A 158 6.25 -0.51 4.22
N ARG A 159 7.07 0.54 4.16
CA ARG A 159 8.25 0.69 5.03
C ARG A 159 8.38 2.11 5.58
N GLU A 160 8.22 2.24 6.91
CA GLU A 160 8.51 3.49 7.64
C GLU A 160 10.00 3.83 7.58
N CYS A 161 10.29 5.08 7.26
CA CYS A 161 11.62 5.68 7.15
C CYS A 161 11.60 7.11 7.72
N LYS A 162 12.78 7.73 7.91
CA LYS A 162 12.89 9.11 8.41
C LYS A 162 13.98 9.89 7.68
N LEU A 163 13.72 11.14 7.31
CA LEU A 163 14.73 12.06 6.79
C LEU A 163 14.69 13.32 7.65
N ASN A 164 15.83 13.70 8.25
CA ASN A 164 15.90 14.87 9.14
C ASN A 164 14.81 14.89 10.23
N ARG A 165 14.52 13.72 10.81
CA ARG A 165 13.45 13.47 11.81
C ARG A 165 12.01 13.54 11.26
N GLN A 166 11.80 13.92 10.01
CA GLN A 166 10.48 13.85 9.38
C GLN A 166 10.22 12.43 8.87
N PRO A 167 9.07 11.82 9.20
CA PRO A 167 8.73 10.49 8.72
C PRO A 167 8.33 10.52 7.25
N TYR A 168 8.66 9.45 6.55
CA TYR A 168 8.12 9.13 5.23
C TYR A 168 7.99 7.61 5.12
N TRP A 169 7.16 7.14 4.19
CA TRP A 169 6.88 5.73 4.03
C TRP A 169 7.08 5.32 2.57
N LEU A 170 7.90 4.30 2.35
CA LEU A 170 7.97 3.67 1.03
C LEU A 170 6.73 2.79 0.86
N LEU A 171 6.12 2.89 -0.32
CA LEU A 171 4.99 2.07 -0.73
C LEU A 171 5.39 1.24 -1.94
N PHE A 172 5.37 -0.08 -1.79
CA PHE A 172 5.66 -1.02 -2.86
C PHE A 172 4.37 -1.36 -3.59
N GLY A 173 4.26 -0.94 -4.85
CA GLY A 173 3.04 -0.95 -5.65
C GLY A 173 3.11 -1.87 -6.86
N TYR A 174 1.93 -2.28 -7.31
CA TYR A 174 1.68 -2.97 -8.56
C TYR A 174 0.68 -2.16 -9.39
N ASP A 175 0.93 -2.10 -10.70
CA ASP A 175 0.06 -1.49 -11.69
C ASP A 175 -0.03 -2.45 -12.89
N GLY A 176 -1.25 -2.81 -13.27
CA GLY A 176 -1.52 -3.70 -14.40
C GLY A 176 -1.02 -3.16 -15.74
N HIS A 177 -0.91 -1.84 -15.86
CA HIS A 177 -0.38 -1.08 -16.99
C HIS A 177 -1.01 -1.37 -18.37
N SER A 178 -0.64 -2.44 -19.07
CA SER A 178 -1.02 -2.64 -20.48
C SER A 178 -1.19 -4.10 -20.89
N ALA A 179 -1.59 -4.34 -22.14
CA ALA A 179 -1.80 -5.69 -22.65
C ALA A 179 -0.50 -6.50 -22.74
N THR A 180 0.65 -5.84 -22.85
CA THR A 180 1.96 -6.47 -23.07
C THR A 180 2.90 -6.37 -21.88
N SER A 181 2.63 -5.45 -20.95
CA SER A 181 3.50 -5.20 -19.81
C SER A 181 2.75 -4.79 -18.56
N GLN A 182 3.40 -4.97 -17.43
CA GLN A 182 2.93 -4.66 -16.08
C GLN A 182 4.02 -3.87 -15.35
N ARG A 183 3.66 -3.19 -14.27
CA ARG A 183 4.57 -2.31 -13.53
C ARG A 183 4.69 -2.66 -12.06
N LYS A 184 5.92 -2.54 -11.54
CA LYS A 184 6.19 -2.46 -10.11
C LYS A 184 6.65 -1.05 -9.80
N ILE A 185 6.11 -0.49 -8.72
CA ILE A 185 6.34 0.90 -8.35
C ILE A 185 6.90 0.95 -6.94
N ILE A 186 7.84 1.84 -6.69
CA ILE A 186 8.20 2.25 -5.33
C ILE A 186 7.85 3.73 -5.22
N ASP A 187 6.73 4.01 -4.56
CA ASP A 187 6.25 5.36 -4.31
C ASP A 187 6.60 5.80 -2.89
N VAL A 188 6.52 7.09 -2.61
CA VAL A 188 7.00 7.64 -1.34
C VAL A 188 5.94 8.54 -0.74
N LEU A 189 5.22 8.02 0.25
CA LEU A 189 4.23 8.79 1.00
C LEU A 189 4.94 9.66 2.04
N ALA A 190 4.62 10.94 2.07
CA ALA A 190 5.11 11.88 3.07
C ALA A 190 4.00 12.86 3.49
N VAL A 191 4.27 13.63 4.54
CA VAL A 191 3.44 14.77 4.93
C VAL A 191 4.31 16.01 4.81
N ASP A 192 3.84 17.02 4.07
CA ASP A 192 4.56 18.27 3.92
C ASP A 192 4.48 19.16 5.18
N ASP A 193 5.16 20.29 5.17
CA ASP A 193 5.22 21.22 6.31
C ASP A 193 3.85 21.83 6.65
N GLN A 194 2.90 21.78 5.71
CA GLN A 194 1.52 22.25 5.87
C GLN A 194 0.59 21.16 6.42
N GLY A 195 1.08 19.93 6.61
CA GLY A 195 0.29 18.80 7.08
C GLY A 195 -0.45 18.07 5.95
N THR A 196 -0.12 18.33 4.69
CA THR A 196 -0.76 17.73 3.52
C THR A 196 -0.05 16.43 3.13
N LEU A 197 -0.84 15.40 2.85
CA LEU A 197 -0.35 14.15 2.29
C LEU A 197 0.24 14.39 0.89
N THR A 198 1.44 13.89 0.62
CA THR A 198 2.11 13.96 -0.69
C THR A 198 2.68 12.61 -1.10
N PHE A 199 2.87 12.43 -2.40
CA PHE A 199 3.47 11.24 -2.99
C PHE A 199 4.70 11.61 -3.81
N GLY A 200 5.76 10.84 -3.62
CA GLY A 200 7.03 10.98 -4.32
C GLY A 200 8.01 11.93 -3.64
N ALA A 201 8.23 11.84 -2.33
CA ALA A 201 9.36 12.54 -1.72
C ALA A 201 10.71 12.04 -2.34
N PRO A 202 11.64 12.93 -2.72
CA PRO A 202 12.84 12.57 -3.49
C PRO A 202 13.93 11.94 -2.61
N VAL A 203 13.72 10.69 -2.22
CA VAL A 203 14.60 9.98 -1.28
C VAL A 203 15.55 9.00 -1.97
N PHE A 204 15.42 8.78 -3.28
CA PHE A 204 16.28 7.89 -4.06
C PHE A 204 17.48 8.63 -4.64
N HIS A 205 18.66 8.04 -4.52
CA HIS A 205 19.92 8.57 -5.02
C HIS A 205 20.65 7.48 -5.80
N PHE A 206 21.09 7.84 -7.00
CA PHE A 206 21.93 6.97 -7.82
C PHE A 206 23.33 7.58 -7.84
N ASP A 207 24.31 6.80 -7.39
CA ASP A 207 25.72 7.17 -7.48
C ASP A 207 26.12 7.07 -8.96
N ASP A 208 26.05 8.18 -9.71
CA ASP A 208 26.66 8.24 -11.04
C ASP A 208 27.33 9.60 -11.27
N ASP A 209 28.54 9.51 -11.84
CA ASP A 209 29.54 10.55 -11.95
C ASP A 209 29.17 11.59 -13.03
N ALA A 210 29.47 12.85 -12.72
CA ALA A 210 29.58 14.00 -13.61
C ALA A 210 28.34 14.88 -13.93
N ARG A 211 27.08 14.53 -13.62
CA ARG A 211 25.93 15.45 -13.83
C ARG A 211 24.89 15.38 -12.70
N PRO A 212 24.34 16.52 -12.23
CA PRO A 212 23.19 16.52 -11.33
C PRO A 212 22.02 15.82 -12.03
N ARG A 213 21.59 14.67 -11.53
CA ARG A 213 20.33 14.05 -11.98
C ARG A 213 19.16 14.84 -11.39
N GLU A 214 18.07 14.95 -12.15
CA GLU A 214 16.80 15.41 -11.60
C GLU A 214 16.41 14.53 -10.39
N PRO A 215 15.77 15.09 -9.35
CA PRO A 215 15.30 14.30 -8.23
C PRO A 215 14.38 13.17 -8.70
N ILE A 216 14.61 11.95 -8.18
CA ILE A 216 13.76 10.79 -8.48
C ILE A 216 12.75 10.66 -7.36
N HIS A 217 11.49 10.90 -7.71
CA HIS A 217 10.35 10.93 -6.80
C HIS A 217 9.75 9.55 -6.58
N ARG A 218 9.80 8.68 -7.60
CA ARG A 218 9.37 7.28 -7.53
C ARG A 218 10.16 6.43 -8.51
N LEU A 219 10.19 5.13 -8.27
CA LEU A 219 10.78 4.15 -9.18
C LEU A 219 9.65 3.43 -9.90
N VAL A 220 9.71 3.36 -11.24
CA VAL A 220 8.73 2.64 -12.05
C VAL A 220 9.47 1.60 -12.90
N MET A 221 9.25 0.33 -12.59
CA MET A 221 9.83 -0.80 -13.31
C MET A 221 8.76 -1.43 -14.20
N ASP A 222 8.88 -1.21 -15.50
CA ASP A 222 8.02 -1.79 -16.54
C ASP A 222 8.62 -3.10 -17.05
N TYR A 223 7.83 -4.17 -17.08
CA TYR A 223 8.30 -5.51 -17.42
C TYR A 223 7.22 -6.34 -18.13
N ALA A 224 7.67 -7.30 -18.93
CA ALA A 224 6.82 -8.15 -19.74
C ALA A 224 5.74 -8.86 -18.92
N ILE A 225 4.53 -8.94 -19.48
CA ILE A 225 3.47 -9.77 -18.92
C ILE A 225 3.93 -11.24 -18.85
N GLY A 226 3.58 -11.95 -17.77
CA GLY A 226 4.02 -13.33 -17.54
C GLY A 226 5.43 -13.48 -16.93
N SER A 227 6.25 -12.43 -16.95
CA SER A 227 7.48 -12.39 -16.16
C SER A 227 7.19 -12.22 -14.67
N ARG A 228 8.04 -12.80 -13.82
CA ARG A 228 7.97 -12.63 -12.37
C ARG A 228 9.09 -11.71 -11.93
N VAL A 229 8.73 -10.48 -11.58
CA VAL A 229 9.68 -9.46 -11.10
C VAL A 229 9.46 -9.20 -9.61
N ARG A 230 10.54 -9.32 -8.84
CA ARG A 230 10.61 -9.02 -7.42
C ARG A 230 10.98 -7.55 -7.22
N VAL A 231 10.23 -6.88 -6.35
CA VAL A 231 10.56 -5.56 -5.80
C VAL A 231 10.08 -5.55 -4.36
N ARG A 232 10.96 -5.41 -3.38
CA ARG A 232 10.56 -5.35 -1.96
C ARG A 232 11.67 -4.82 -1.08
N TYR A 233 11.33 -4.42 0.15
CA TYR A 233 12.31 -4.33 1.22
C TYR A 233 12.64 -5.73 1.74
N ASP A 234 13.93 -6.08 1.77
CA ASP A 234 14.40 -7.34 2.32
C ASP A 234 14.90 -7.15 3.76
N GLU A 235 14.24 -7.81 4.71
CA GLU A 235 14.58 -7.68 6.13
C GLU A 235 15.89 -8.37 6.52
N HIS A 236 16.42 -9.31 5.71
CA HIS A 236 17.72 -9.93 5.98
C HIS A 236 18.85 -9.01 5.53
N TYR A 237 18.78 -8.54 4.27
CA TYR A 237 19.80 -7.65 3.69
C TYR A 237 19.64 -6.18 4.09
N LYS A 238 18.53 -5.82 4.74
CA LYS A 238 18.19 -4.45 5.20
C LYS A 238 18.23 -3.40 4.07
N MET A 239 17.85 -3.80 2.87
CA MET A 239 17.86 -2.98 1.66
C MET A 239 16.57 -3.16 0.86
N ILE A 240 16.28 -2.22 -0.03
CA ILE A 240 15.36 -2.49 -1.13
C ILE A 240 16.10 -3.42 -2.08
N LEU A 241 15.48 -4.53 -2.47
CA LEU A 241 16.02 -5.50 -3.40
C LEU A 241 15.02 -5.69 -4.53
N TYR A 242 15.50 -5.56 -5.77
CA TYR A 242 14.69 -5.77 -6.96
C TYR A 242 15.48 -6.48 -8.06
N ASP A 243 14.75 -7.20 -8.92
CA ASP A 243 15.37 -7.87 -10.07
C ASP A 243 15.90 -6.82 -11.04
N HIS A 244 17.12 -7.03 -11.54
CA HIS A 244 17.67 -6.24 -12.65
C HIS A 244 16.90 -6.58 -13.93
N LEU A 245 16.45 -5.54 -14.63
CA LEU A 245 15.65 -5.68 -15.83
C LEU A 245 16.47 -5.32 -17.06
N ILE A 246 16.48 -6.21 -18.05
CA ILE A 246 17.14 -6.00 -19.34
C ILE A 246 16.13 -5.96 -20.47
N PRO A 247 16.37 -5.16 -21.52
CA PRO A 247 15.51 -5.17 -22.70
C PRO A 247 15.64 -6.51 -23.45
N PHE A 248 14.50 -7.07 -23.84
CA PHE A 248 14.38 -8.31 -24.58
C PHE A 248 13.41 -8.14 -25.74
N ALA A 249 13.86 -8.51 -26.93
CA ALA A 249 13.02 -8.53 -28.11
C ALA A 249 12.38 -9.93 -28.23
N ASP A 250 11.07 -10.02 -27.97
CA ASP A 250 10.33 -11.26 -28.18
C ASP A 250 9.67 -11.25 -29.57
N ASP A 251 10.36 -11.87 -30.52
CA ASP A 251 9.93 -12.02 -31.91
C ASP A 251 8.82 -13.06 -32.08
N ARG A 252 8.57 -13.91 -31.08
CA ARG A 252 7.62 -15.04 -31.16
C ARG A 252 6.27 -14.72 -30.53
N SER A 253 6.25 -13.99 -29.43
CA SER A 253 5.00 -13.64 -28.75
C SER A 253 4.33 -12.40 -29.34
N GLY A 254 5.03 -11.64 -30.17
CA GLY A 254 4.53 -10.39 -30.74
C GLY A 254 4.48 -9.23 -29.74
N LEU A 255 5.08 -9.38 -28.56
CA LEU A 255 5.13 -8.33 -27.51
C LEU A 255 6.07 -7.18 -27.87
N GLY A 256 6.99 -7.36 -28.83
CA GLY A 256 7.97 -6.35 -29.21
C GLY A 256 9.13 -6.27 -28.23
N LEU A 257 9.65 -5.05 -28.00
CA LEU A 257 10.72 -4.80 -27.04
C LEU A 257 10.13 -4.60 -25.65
N VAL A 258 10.41 -5.53 -24.74
CA VAL A 258 9.91 -5.55 -23.36
C VAL A 258 11.06 -5.81 -22.39
N ASN A 259 10.93 -5.44 -21.12
CA ASN A 259 11.96 -5.78 -20.14
C ASN A 259 11.66 -7.09 -19.43
N ILE A 260 12.71 -7.88 -19.18
CA ILE A 260 12.63 -9.15 -18.43
C ILE A 260 13.71 -9.18 -17.34
N PRO A 261 13.51 -9.93 -16.25
CA PRO A 261 14.55 -10.12 -15.24
C PRO A 261 15.69 -11.00 -15.79
N ASP A 262 16.94 -10.60 -15.58
CA ASP A 262 18.12 -11.37 -16.02
C ASP A 262 18.65 -12.37 -14.95
N GLY A 263 18.00 -12.39 -13.78
CA GLY A 263 18.38 -13.22 -12.64
C GLY A 263 19.39 -12.59 -11.68
N THR A 264 19.88 -11.39 -11.98
CA THR A 264 20.67 -10.57 -11.07
C THR A 264 19.80 -9.56 -10.32
N TYR A 265 20.40 -8.88 -9.33
CA TYR A 265 19.68 -8.01 -8.42
C TYR A 265 20.37 -6.66 -8.28
N GLU A 266 19.57 -5.62 -8.38
CA GLU A 266 19.89 -4.27 -7.96
C GLU A 266 19.26 -3.99 -6.58
N GLY A 267 19.66 -2.89 -5.96
CA GLY A 267 19.06 -2.50 -4.69
C GLY A 267 19.30 -1.06 -4.29
N PHE A 268 18.73 -0.71 -3.13
CA PHE A 268 19.04 0.53 -2.45
C PHE A 268 19.33 0.29 -0.97
N ILE A 269 20.44 0.84 -0.47
CA ILE A 269 20.76 0.85 0.95
C ILE A 269 20.36 2.18 1.57
N TYR A 270 19.71 2.10 2.73
CA TYR A 270 19.31 3.27 3.50
C TYR A 270 20.52 3.90 4.22
N LYS A 271 20.87 5.14 3.86
CA LYS A 271 21.95 5.93 4.47
C LYS A 271 21.47 7.35 4.75
N LYS A 272 21.56 7.79 6.01
CA LYS A 272 21.23 9.16 6.46
C LYS A 272 19.84 9.67 6.00
N GLY A 273 18.84 8.79 5.96
CA GLY A 273 17.49 9.16 5.53
C GLY A 273 17.24 9.10 4.02
N LEU A 274 18.23 8.66 3.24
CA LEU A 274 18.14 8.51 1.79
C LEU A 274 18.41 7.05 1.39
N TRP A 275 17.97 6.69 0.20
CA TRP A 275 18.14 5.38 -0.41
C TRP A 275 19.17 5.46 -1.52
N GLN A 276 20.35 4.88 -1.27
CA GLN A 276 21.52 4.92 -2.15
C GLN A 276 21.54 3.66 -3.02
N HIS A 277 21.53 3.83 -4.34
CA HIS A 277 21.46 2.76 -5.32
C HIS A 277 22.71 1.88 -5.29
N ILE A 278 22.50 0.61 -5.62
CA ILE A 278 23.52 -0.41 -5.81
C ILE A 278 23.17 -1.16 -7.08
N GLU A 279 23.96 -0.96 -8.11
CA GLU A 279 23.78 -1.59 -9.42
C GLU A 279 23.91 -3.12 -9.37
N LYS A 280 24.76 -3.65 -8.48
CA LYS A 280 24.93 -5.10 -8.35
C LYS A 280 25.06 -5.51 -6.90
N VAL A 281 24.00 -6.12 -6.37
CA VAL A 281 23.93 -6.52 -4.95
C VAL A 281 24.75 -7.77 -4.66
N PHE A 282 24.78 -8.73 -5.60
CA PHE A 282 25.50 -9.99 -5.41
C PHE A 282 26.63 -10.14 -6.42
N HIS A 283 27.83 -10.42 -5.92
CA HIS A 283 29.05 -10.59 -6.72
C HIS A 283 29.50 -12.06 -6.84
N LYS A 284 28.62 -13.03 -6.60
CA LYS A 284 28.99 -14.44 -6.69
C LYS A 284 29.43 -14.77 -8.11
N VAL A 285 30.73 -15.01 -8.27
CA VAL A 285 31.32 -15.72 -9.39
C VAL A 285 31.31 -17.19 -9.00
N MET A 286 30.69 -18.05 -9.81
CA MET A 286 30.87 -19.49 -9.65
C MET A 286 32.19 -19.83 -10.33
N ASP A 287 33.17 -20.34 -9.57
CA ASP A 287 34.46 -20.76 -10.14
C ASP A 287 34.29 -21.93 -11.13
N GLU A 288 33.25 -22.75 -10.94
CA GLU A 288 32.89 -23.86 -11.82
C GLU A 288 31.38 -23.88 -12.07
N ALA A 289 30.98 -24.20 -13.31
CA ALA A 289 29.57 -24.34 -13.66
C ALA A 289 28.91 -25.44 -12.80
N PRO A 290 27.67 -25.24 -12.34
CA PRO A 290 26.95 -26.29 -11.63
C PRO A 290 26.78 -27.49 -12.57
N VAL A 291 27.43 -28.60 -12.26
CA VAL A 291 27.27 -29.86 -12.97
C VAL A 291 25.95 -30.48 -12.56
N ASP A 292 25.00 -30.54 -13.50
CA ASP A 292 23.66 -31.13 -13.31
C ASP A 292 23.69 -32.65 -13.01
N PHE A 293 24.85 -33.28 -13.12
CA PHE A 293 25.05 -34.71 -12.88
C PHE A 293 26.17 -34.94 -11.88
N PRO A 294 26.07 -35.96 -11.01
CA PRO A 294 27.22 -36.40 -10.23
C PRO A 294 28.34 -36.78 -11.20
N VAL A 295 29.52 -36.17 -11.03
CA VAL A 295 30.74 -36.61 -11.70
C VAL A 295 31.00 -38.04 -11.23
N LEU A 296 30.70 -39.02 -12.09
CA LEU A 296 30.95 -40.44 -11.82
C LEU A 296 32.45 -40.76 -11.99
N ASP A 297 33.32 -39.97 -11.37
CA ASP A 297 34.75 -40.28 -11.35
C ASP A 297 34.97 -41.44 -10.37
N GLY A 298 35.11 -42.64 -10.95
CA GLY A 298 35.59 -43.82 -10.24
C GLY A 298 34.66 -45.04 -10.20
N ARG A 299 33.50 -45.03 -10.86
CA ARG A 299 32.77 -46.30 -11.06
C ARG A 299 33.49 -47.13 -12.12
N LYS A 300 34.27 -48.14 -11.67
CA LYS A 300 34.59 -49.33 -12.47
C LYS A 300 33.34 -49.70 -13.26
N LYS A 301 33.44 -49.83 -14.59
CA LYS A 301 32.35 -50.21 -15.48
C LYS A 301 31.55 -51.35 -14.85
N LYS A 302 30.41 -51.01 -14.25
CA LYS A 302 29.36 -51.96 -13.93
C LYS A 302 28.33 -51.84 -15.03
N ASP A 303 27.94 -52.97 -15.59
CA ASP A 303 26.89 -53.01 -16.60
C ASP A 303 25.54 -52.55 -16.01
N ILE A 304 24.48 -52.54 -16.83
CA ILE A 304 23.14 -52.12 -16.40
C ILE A 304 22.55 -52.99 -15.26
N PHE A 305 23.23 -54.06 -14.85
CA PHE A 305 22.88 -54.93 -13.73
C PHE A 305 23.82 -54.79 -12.51
N GLY A 306 24.81 -53.89 -12.56
CA GLY A 306 25.57 -53.52 -11.37
C GLY A 306 26.65 -54.52 -10.91
N GLN A 307 27.24 -55.31 -11.81
CA GLN A 307 28.41 -56.15 -11.50
C GLN A 307 29.73 -55.53 -11.91
#